data_AF-A0A9D1P4T9-F1
#
_entry.id   AF-A0A9D1P4T9-F1
#
_cell.length_a   1.000
_cell.length_b   1.000
_cell.length_c   1.000
_cell.angle_alpha   90.00
_cell.angle_beta   90.00
_cell.angle_gamma   90.00
#
_symmetry.space_group_name_H-M   'P 1'
#
loop_
_entity.id
_entity.type
_entity.pdbx_description
1 polymer ?
#
loop_
_entity_poly.entity_id
_entity_poly.type
_entity_poly.pdbx_seq_one_letter_code
_entity_poly.pdbx_strand_id
1 'polypeptide(L)' 'EESVAQVARLVGYELTGSFIRLFKKEIGMTPGQYRDSVVQREK' A
#
# COMPACT_ATOMS: atom_id res chain seq x y z
N GLU A 1 -0.74 -6.21 12.10
CA GLU A 1 -0.36 -5.56 10.84
C GLU A 1 -0.95 -6.37 9.68
N GLU A 2 -1.63 -5.72 8.74
CA GLU A 2 -2.09 -6.38 7.51
C GLU A 2 -1.03 -6.25 6.42
N SER A 3 -0.67 -7.36 5.77
CA SER A 3 0.25 -7.33 4.63
C SER A 3 -0.35 -6.53 3.46
N VAL A 4 0.52 -5.97 2.61
CA VAL A 4 0.10 -5.27 1.38
C VAL A 4 -0.75 -6.17 0.48
N ALA A 5 -0.52 -7.48 0.49
CA ALA A 5 -1.32 -8.46 -0.24
C ALA A 5 -2.74 -8.65 0.34
N GLN A 6 -2.90 -8.60 1.66
CA GLN A 6 -4.22 -8.65 2.30
C GLN A 6 -5.01 -7.39 1.98
N VAL A 7 -4.38 -6.21 2.10
CA VAL A 7 -5.01 -4.92 1.74
C VAL A 7 -5.45 -4.92 0.29
N ALA A 8 -4.60 -5.39 -0.63
CA ALA A 8 -4.95 -5.51 -2.05
C ALA A 8 -6.22 -6.36 -2.27
N ARG A 9 -6.35 -7.51 -1.60
CA ARG A 9 -7.56 -8.34 -1.72
C ARG A 9 -8.80 -7.67 -1.13
N LEU A 10 -8.65 -7.01 0.03
CA LEU A 10 -9.75 -6.32 0.70
C LEU A 10 -10.30 -5.16 -0.14
N VAL A 11 -9.46 -4.49 -0.91
CA VAL A 11 -9.87 -3.40 -1.80
C VAL A 11 -10.21 -3.86 -3.23
N GLY A 12 -10.34 -5.18 -3.45
CA GLY A 12 -10.86 -5.74 -4.70
C GLY A 12 -9.81 -6.09 -5.77
N TYR A 13 -8.52 -6.11 -5.43
CA TYR A 13 -7.47 -6.58 -6.35
C TYR A 13 -7.15 -8.05 -6.13
N GLU A 14 -7.22 -8.83 -7.21
CA GLU A 14 -6.73 -10.21 -7.23
C GLU A 14 -5.21 -10.29 -7.15
N LEU A 15 -4.52 -9.34 -7.81
CA LEU A 15 -3.07 -9.29 -7.88
C LEU A 15 -2.53 -8.11 -7.08
N THR A 16 -1.74 -8.42 -6.04
CA THR A 16 -1.03 -7.43 -5.21
C THR A 16 -0.19 -6.45 -6.06
N GLY A 17 0.43 -6.94 -7.13
CA GLY A 17 1.24 -6.10 -8.02
C GLY A 17 0.44 -5.01 -8.73
N SER A 18 -0.84 -5.28 -9.08
CA SER A 18 -1.71 -4.30 -9.72
C SER A 18 -2.06 -3.16 -8.76
N PHE A 19 -2.39 -3.50 -7.51
CA PHE A 19 -2.61 -2.54 -6.44
C PHE A 19 -1.37 -1.67 -6.21
N ILE A 20 -0.18 -2.27 -6.03
CA ILE A 20 1.06 -1.53 -5.78
C ILE A 20 1.39 -0.56 -6.92
N ARG A 21 1.24 -0.99 -8.18
CA ARG A 21 1.52 -0.13 -9.35
C ARG A 21 0.59 1.07 -9.40
N LEU A 22 -0.72 0.87 -9.23
CA LEU A 22 -1.68 1.97 -9.25
C LEU A 22 -1.47 2.90 -8.05
N PHE A 23 -1.34 2.34 -6.85
CA PHE A 23 -1.10 3.12 -5.64
C PHE A 23 0.15 4.00 -5.77
N LYS A 24 1.26 3.44 -6.26
CA LYS A 24 2.49 4.22 -6.50
C LYS A 24 2.30 5.31 -7.54
N LYS A 25 1.51 5.05 -8.60
CA LYS A 25 1.22 6.05 -9.63
C LYS A 25 0.42 7.23 -9.06
N GLU A 26 -0.59 6.97 -8.23
CA GLU A 26 -1.48 8.01 -7.69
C GLU A 26 -0.90 8.73 -6.46
N ILE A 27 -0.20 8.01 -5.59
CA ILE A 27 0.33 8.54 -4.31
C ILE A 27 1.83 8.91 -4.40
N GLY A 28 2.53 8.45 -5.43
CA GLY A 28 3.96 8.72 -5.64
C GLY A 28 4.92 7.78 -4.91
N MET A 29 4.42 6.90 -4.03
CA MET A 29 5.23 5.94 -3.26
C MET A 29 4.51 4.61 -3.10
N THR A 30 5.24 3.53 -2.78
CA THR A 30 4.62 2.22 -2.57
C THR A 30 3.78 2.20 -1.28
N PRO A 31 2.77 1.30 -1.16
CA PRO A 31 1.99 1.16 0.07
C PRO A 31 2.83 0.91 1.33
N GLY A 32 3.94 0.16 1.21
CA GLY A 32 4.87 -0.07 2.32
C GLY A 32 5.59 1.21 2.75
N GLN A 33 6.14 1.95 1.80
CA GLN A 33 6.77 3.25 2.07
C GLN A 33 5.79 4.27 2.67
N TYR A 34 4.54 4.27 2.20
CA TYR A 34 3.48 5.12 2.76
C TYR A 34 3.23 4.78 4.24
N ARG A 35 3.08 3.49 4.56
CA ARG A 35 2.89 3.01 5.94
C ARG A 35 4.05 3.44 6.84
N ASP A 36 5.28 3.24 6.40
CA ASP A 36 6.47 3.66 7.14
C ASP A 36 6.45 5.18 7.39
N SER A 37 6.10 5.98 6.38
CA SER A 37 6.05 7.44 6.49
C SER A 37 4.99 7.95 7.48
N VAL A 38 3.84 7.26 7.58
CA VAL A 38 2.78 7.61 8.53
C VAL A 38 3.21 7.24 9.95
N VAL A 39 3.77 6.04 10.15
CA VAL A 39 4.26 5.60 11.47
C VAL A 39 5.37 6.52 12.01
N GLN A 40 6.21 7.09 11.14
CA GLN A 40 7.23 8.06 11.57
C GLN A 40 6.66 9.44 11.94
N ARG A 41 5.48 9.82 11.45
CA ARG A 41 4.83 11.11 11.78
C ARG A 41 4.07 11.09 13.11
N GLU A 42 3.70 9.90 13.58
CA GLU A 42 2.97 9.72 14.85
C GLU A 42 3.91 9.48 16.06
N LYS A 43 5.22 9.46 15.83
CA LYS A 43 6.26 9.53 16.87
C LYS A 43 6.65 10.98 17.12
#